data_AF-A0ABD7JZH8-F1
#
_entry.id   AF-A0ABD7JZH8-F1
#
_cell.length_a   1.000
_cell.length_b   1.000
_cell.length_c   1.000
_cell.angle_alpha   90.00
_cell.angle_beta   90.00
_cell.angle_gamma   90.00
#
_symmetry.space_group_name_H-M   'P 1'
#
loop_
_entity.id
_entity.type
_entity.pdbx_description
1 polymer ?
#
loop_
_entity_poly.entity_id
_entity_poly.type
_entity_poly.pdbx_seq_one_letter_code
_entity_poly.pdbx_strand_id
1 'polypeptide(L)'
;MTCKRFFLELLLALAAYAAAVLLSGRFLAGLEAGAGRVLLALLPVPPMIAMALVVIRQLRRLDEMGRRIHLEALALAFVCTALLTFAYGFLETIGFPKLSMFFVWPLMGATWAIGCVLALRRYA
;
A
#
# COMPACT_ATOMS: atom_id res chain seq x y z
N MET A 1 -12.21 9.54 -16.62
CA MET A 1 -12.04 10.30 -15.36
C MET A 1 -11.02 11.38 -15.64
N THR A 2 -11.37 12.63 -15.43
CA THR A 2 -10.40 13.74 -15.50
C THR A 2 -9.39 13.60 -14.36
N CYS A 3 -8.16 14.05 -14.56
CA CYS A 3 -7.10 14.00 -13.54
C CYS A 3 -7.58 14.55 -12.18
N LYS A 4 -8.35 15.64 -12.20
CA LYS A 4 -9.01 16.24 -11.02
C LYS A 4 -9.92 15.26 -10.26
N ARG A 5 -10.71 14.45 -10.96
CA ARG A 5 -11.63 13.48 -10.33
C ARG A 5 -10.87 12.31 -9.70
N PHE A 6 -9.79 11.85 -10.32
CA PHE A 6 -8.90 10.85 -9.72
C PHE A 6 -8.30 11.37 -8.41
N PHE A 7 -7.71 12.58 -8.41
CA PHE A 7 -7.14 13.18 -7.21
C PHE A 7 -8.18 13.39 -6.12
N LEU A 8 -9.40 13.82 -6.45
CA LEU A 8 -10.49 13.94 -5.48
C LEU A 8 -10.89 12.58 -4.89
N GLU A 9 -11.09 11.54 -5.72
CA GLU A 9 -11.43 10.19 -5.23
C GLU A 9 -10.30 9.62 -4.33
N LEU A 10 -9.04 9.85 -4.69
CA LEU A 10 -7.89 9.43 -3.91
C LEU A 10 -7.78 10.20 -2.58
N LEU A 11 -7.96 11.53 -2.60
CA LEU A 11 -7.94 12.37 -1.40
C LEU A 11 -9.08 12.02 -0.45
N LEU A 12 -10.27 11.74 -0.97
CA LEU A 12 -11.41 11.30 -0.17
C LEU A 12 -11.13 9.94 0.47
N ALA A 13 -10.58 8.98 -0.27
CA ALA A 13 -10.19 7.68 0.28
C ALA A 13 -9.09 7.81 1.35
N LEU A 14 -8.11 8.70 1.13
CA LEU A 14 -7.04 8.98 2.08
C LEU A 14 -7.58 9.66 3.35
N ALA A 15 -8.48 10.64 3.22
CA ALA A 15 -9.12 11.31 4.35
C ALA A 15 -9.98 10.32 5.15
N ALA A 16 -10.74 9.45 4.48
CA ALA A 16 -11.51 8.39 5.12
C ALA A 16 -10.60 7.39 5.87
N TYR A 17 -9.46 7.01 5.27
CA TYR A 17 -8.46 6.18 5.92
C TYR A 17 -7.89 6.85 7.18
N ALA A 18 -7.46 8.10 7.07
CA ALA A 18 -6.90 8.86 8.20
C ALA A 18 -7.93 8.99 9.34
N ALA A 19 -9.18 9.33 9.02
CA ALA A 19 -10.27 9.37 9.98
C ALA A 19 -10.50 8.01 10.64
N ALA A 20 -10.53 6.92 9.87
CA ALA A 20 -10.70 5.57 10.38
C ALA A 20 -9.57 5.14 11.33
N VAL A 21 -8.32 5.49 11.02
CA VAL A 21 -7.16 5.22 11.90
C VAL A 21 -7.27 6.01 13.20
N LEU A 22 -7.61 7.30 13.13
CA LEU A 22 -7.75 8.15 14.32
C LEU A 22 -8.90 7.67 15.22
N LEU A 23 -10.04 7.32 14.63
CA LEU A 23 -11.17 6.73 15.35
C LEU A 23 -10.79 5.38 15.96
N SER A 24 -10.19 4.49 15.16
CA SER A 24 -9.74 3.18 15.64
C SER A 24 -8.80 3.32 16.85
N GLY A 25 -7.76 4.15 16.74
CA GLY A 25 -6.80 4.38 17.82
C GLY A 25 -7.43 4.98 19.08
N ARG A 26 -8.35 5.95 18.93
CA ARG A 26 -9.00 6.61 20.07
C ARG A 26 -9.91 5.67 20.85
N PHE A 27 -10.67 4.82 20.17
CA PHE A 27 -11.64 3.93 20.82
C PHE A 27 -11.05 2.58 21.24
N LEU A 28 -9.94 2.14 20.64
CA LEU A 28 -9.26 0.88 21.02
C LEU A 28 -8.74 0.88 22.47
N ALA A 29 -8.36 2.04 23.00
CA ALA A 29 -7.77 2.16 24.35
C ALA A 29 -8.74 1.77 25.48
N GLY A 30 -10.06 1.86 25.27
CA GLY A 30 -11.08 1.58 26.28
C GLY A 30 -11.86 0.28 26.09
N LEU A 31 -11.52 -0.53 25.07
CA LEU A 31 -12.26 -1.74 24.71
C LEU A 31 -11.58 -3.00 25.24
N GLU A 32 -12.35 -3.82 25.95
CA GLU A 32 -11.91 -5.17 26.35
C GLU A 32 -11.73 -6.10 25.14
N ALA A 33 -11.03 -7.22 25.36
CA ALA A 33 -10.81 -8.21 24.31
C ALA A 33 -12.14 -8.82 23.86
N GLY A 34 -12.41 -8.77 22.55
CA GLY A 34 -13.65 -9.31 21.97
C GLY A 34 -13.85 -8.92 20.51
N ALA A 35 -14.95 -9.38 19.92
CA ALA A 35 -15.26 -9.14 18.50
C ALA A 35 -15.32 -7.65 18.15
N GLY A 36 -15.87 -6.80 19.03
CA GLY A 36 -15.94 -5.35 18.83
C GLY A 36 -14.55 -4.71 18.69
N ARG A 37 -13.56 -5.16 19.46
CA ARG A 37 -12.18 -4.68 19.39
C ARG A 37 -11.52 -5.05 18.05
N VAL A 38 -11.79 -6.26 17.55
CA VAL A 38 -11.29 -6.72 16.24
C VAL A 38 -11.90 -5.90 15.11
N LEU A 39 -13.22 -5.72 15.11
CA LEU A 39 -13.91 -4.91 14.10
C LEU A 39 -13.38 -3.47 14.07
N LEU A 40 -13.15 -2.88 15.24
CA LEU A 40 -12.66 -1.52 15.37
C LEU A 40 -11.18 -1.39 14.95
N ALA A 41 -10.35 -2.41 15.18
CA ALA A 41 -8.99 -2.48 14.64
C ALA A 41 -8.94 -2.62 13.11
N LEU A 42 -9.94 -3.28 12.51
CA LEU A 42 -10.07 -3.46 11.05
C LEU A 42 -10.81 -2.31 10.36
N LEU A 43 -11.28 -1.30 11.10
CA LEU A 43 -11.98 -0.13 10.56
C LEU A 43 -11.22 0.61 9.44
N PRO A 44 -9.86 0.68 9.43
CA PRO A 44 -9.13 1.31 8.32
C PRO A 44 -9.08 0.48 7.03
N VAL A 45 -9.46 -0.81 7.06
CA VAL A 45 -9.34 -1.70 5.90
C VAL A 45 -10.27 -1.33 4.75
N PRO A 46 -11.58 -1.03 4.95
CA PRO A 46 -12.45 -0.62 3.85
C PRO A 46 -11.97 0.64 3.11
N PRO A 47 -11.52 1.72 3.77
CA PRO A 47 -10.87 2.84 3.10
C PRO A 47 -9.61 2.44 2.30
N MET A 48 -8.79 1.53 2.82
CA MET A 48 -7.63 1.01 2.09
C MET A 48 -8.04 0.26 0.80
N ILE A 49 -9.09 -0.55 0.85
CA ILE A 49 -9.64 -1.23 -0.32
C ILE A 49 -10.15 -0.20 -1.33
N ALA A 50 -10.89 0.82 -0.88
CA ALA A 50 -11.36 1.89 -1.75
C ALA A 50 -10.21 2.61 -2.47
N MET A 51 -9.13 2.91 -1.73
CA MET A 51 -7.91 3.51 -2.30
C MET A 51 -7.27 2.60 -3.35
N ALA A 52 -7.14 1.30 -3.07
CA ALA A 52 -6.63 0.32 -4.04
C ALA A 52 -7.49 0.26 -5.32
N LEU A 53 -8.82 0.29 -5.17
CA LEU A 53 -9.74 0.30 -6.32
C LEU A 53 -9.61 1.58 -7.16
N VAL A 54 -9.37 2.73 -6.54
CA VAL A 54 -9.10 4.00 -7.26
C VAL A 54 -7.82 3.89 -8.08
N VAL A 55 -6.75 3.36 -7.48
CA VAL A 55 -5.46 3.14 -8.17
C VAL A 55 -5.60 2.14 -9.32
N ILE A 56 -6.24 0.99 -9.10
CA ILE A 56 -6.48 -0.01 -10.15
C ILE A 56 -7.29 0.58 -11.30
N ARG A 57 -8.35 1.36 -11.00
CA ARG A 57 -9.14 2.04 -12.03
C ARG A 57 -8.32 3.04 -12.82
N GLN A 58 -7.34 3.71 -12.21
CA GLN A 58 -6.44 4.63 -12.90
C GLN A 58 -5.43 3.88 -13.77
N LEU A 59 -4.82 2.80 -13.27
CA LEU A 59 -3.88 1.97 -14.03
C LEU A 59 -4.53 1.39 -15.30
N ARG A 60 -5.81 0.97 -15.23
CA ARG A 60 -6.55 0.46 -16.39
C ARG A 60 -6.85 1.52 -17.47
N ARG A 61 -6.72 2.81 -17.16
CA ARG A 61 -6.94 3.93 -18.09
C ARG A 61 -5.67 4.39 -18.77
N LEU A 62 -4.52 3.88 -18.36
CA LEU A 62 -3.26 4.17 -19.03
C LEU A 62 -3.28 3.57 -20.43
N ASP A 63 -2.51 4.19 -21.32
CA ASP A 63 -2.19 3.62 -22.62
C ASP A 63 -1.38 2.31 -22.45
N GLU A 64 -1.17 1.61 -23.57
CA GLU A 64 -0.43 0.34 -23.54
C GLU A 64 0.98 0.52 -22.98
N MET A 65 1.60 1.66 -23.28
CA MET A 65 2.94 2.00 -22.86
C MET A 65 3.03 2.22 -21.34
N GLY A 66 2.19 3.08 -20.79
CA GLY A 66 2.11 3.31 -19.35
C GLY A 66 1.75 2.04 -18.60
N ARG A 67 0.83 1.22 -19.12
CA ARG A 67 0.50 -0.07 -18.51
C ARG A 67 1.70 -1.02 -18.48
N ARG A 68 2.48 -1.09 -19.55
CA ARG A 68 3.71 -1.92 -19.62
C ARG A 68 4.75 -1.47 -18.59
N ILE A 69 5.01 -0.17 -18.51
CA ILE A 69 5.94 0.41 -17.53
C ILE A 69 5.54 0.02 -16.10
N HIS A 70 4.27 0.21 -15.74
CA HIS A 70 3.79 -0.13 -14.40
C HIS A 70 3.79 -1.62 -14.12
N LEU A 71 3.55 -2.48 -15.11
CA LEU A 71 3.64 -3.93 -14.94
C LEU A 71 5.08 -4.39 -14.70
N GLU A 72 6.05 -3.88 -15.45
CA GLU A 72 7.48 -4.16 -15.21
C GLU A 72 7.91 -3.66 -13.83
N ALA A 73 7.49 -2.44 -13.46
CA ALA A 73 7.76 -1.88 -12.15
C ALA A 73 7.14 -2.70 -11.00
N LEU A 74 5.91 -3.20 -11.17
CA LEU A 74 5.24 -4.06 -10.19
C LEU A 74 5.93 -5.41 -10.06
N ALA A 75 6.40 -5.99 -11.17
CA ALA A 75 7.18 -7.23 -11.13
C ALA A 75 8.48 -7.05 -10.35
N LEU A 76 9.21 -5.95 -10.59
CA LEU A 76 10.41 -5.61 -9.81
C LEU A 76 10.07 -5.40 -8.33
N ALA A 77 9.05 -4.60 -8.03
CA ALA A 77 8.62 -4.34 -6.66
C ALA A 77 8.25 -5.62 -5.91
N PHE A 78 7.54 -6.53 -6.57
CA PHE A 78 7.16 -7.83 -6.03
C PHE A 78 8.40 -8.66 -5.65
N VAL A 79 9.34 -8.84 -6.58
CA VAL A 79 10.56 -9.64 -6.34
C VAL A 79 11.45 -9.00 -5.28
N CYS A 80 11.71 -7.69 -5.39
CA CYS A 80 12.56 -6.99 -4.42
C CYS A 80 11.95 -7.00 -3.01
N THR A 81 10.64 -6.76 -2.88
CA THR A 81 9.96 -6.79 -1.59
C THR A 81 10.02 -8.20 -0.99
N ALA A 82 9.72 -9.24 -1.76
CA ALA A 82 9.77 -10.63 -1.29
C ALA A 82 11.17 -11.03 -0.80
N LEU A 83 12.22 -10.71 -1.58
CA LEU A 83 13.60 -11.00 -1.21
C LEU A 83 14.00 -10.26 0.08
N LEU A 84 13.67 -8.99 0.20
CA LEU A 84 14.01 -8.18 1.37
C LEU A 84 13.23 -8.61 2.62
N THR A 85 11.94 -8.95 2.50
CA THR A 85 11.16 -9.43 3.65
C THR A 85 11.62 -10.82 4.08
N PHE A 86 11.99 -11.71 3.15
CA PHE A 86 12.57 -13.01 3.52
C PHE A 86 13.96 -12.87 4.14
N ALA A 87 14.83 -12.05 3.56
CA ALA A 87 16.13 -11.75 4.14
C ALA A 87 15.99 -11.24 5.58
N TYR A 88 15.06 -10.30 5.82
CA TYR A 88 14.79 -9.82 7.17
C TYR A 88 14.19 -10.90 8.08
N GLY A 89 13.29 -11.74 7.56
CA GLY A 89 12.76 -12.89 8.31
C GLY A 89 13.86 -13.86 8.77
N PHE A 90 14.91 -14.08 7.97
CA PHE A 90 16.08 -14.84 8.42
C PHE A 90 16.86 -14.11 9.51
N LEU A 91 17.01 -12.78 9.44
CA LEU A 91 17.65 -12.01 10.51
C LEU A 91 16.89 -12.12 11.83
N GLU A 92 15.56 -12.20 11.80
CA GLU A 92 14.75 -12.41 13.02
C GLU A 92 15.11 -13.74 13.71
N THR A 93 15.55 -14.77 12.98
CA THR A 93 15.95 -16.07 13.56
C THR A 93 17.22 -16.00 14.42
N ILE A 94 18.08 -15.00 14.18
CA ILE A 94 19.33 -14.78 14.93
C ILE A 94 19.18 -13.67 15.99
N GLY A 95 17.94 -13.24 16.28
CA GLY A 95 17.62 -12.31 17.36
C GLY A 95 17.41 -10.85 16.96
N PHE A 96 17.28 -10.54 15.66
CA PHE A 96 16.88 -9.19 15.24
C PHE A 96 15.44 -8.87 15.71
N PRO A 97 15.12 -7.58 15.93
CA PRO A 97 13.80 -7.17 16.38
C PRO A 97 12.73 -7.43 15.32
N LYS A 98 11.53 -7.82 15.76
CA LYS A 98 10.37 -7.99 14.87
C LYS A 98 9.95 -6.65 14.29
N LEU A 99 9.86 -6.58 12.96
CA LEU A 99 9.34 -5.40 12.28
C LEU A 99 7.84 -5.49 12.07
N SER A 100 7.21 -4.32 12.10
CA SER A 100 5.78 -4.20 11.83
C SER A 100 5.47 -4.44 10.36
N MET A 101 4.35 -5.10 10.05
CA MET A 101 3.88 -5.30 8.67
C MET A 101 3.66 -3.98 7.92
N PHE A 102 3.50 -2.87 8.65
CA PHE A 102 3.43 -1.52 8.07
C PHE A 102 4.68 -1.12 7.28
N PHE A 103 5.85 -1.75 7.50
CA PHE A 103 7.07 -1.48 6.71
C PHE A 103 7.03 -2.10 5.31
N VAL A 104 6.21 -3.13 5.09
CA VAL A 104 6.11 -3.82 3.79
C VAL A 104 5.59 -2.87 2.72
N TRP A 105 4.60 -2.04 3.06
CA TRP A 105 3.97 -1.16 2.08
C TRP A 105 4.92 -0.04 1.58
N PRO A 106 5.61 0.74 2.44
CA PRO A 106 6.63 1.70 1.99
C PRO A 106 7.76 1.04 1.19
N LEU A 107 8.20 -0.15 1.59
CA LEU A 107 9.23 -0.89 0.87
C LEU A 107 8.78 -1.26 -0.56
N MET A 108 7.58 -1.80 -0.69
CA MET A 108 6.98 -2.12 -1.98
C MET A 108 6.74 -0.86 -2.83
N GLY A 109 6.25 0.22 -2.21
CA GLY A 109 6.07 1.51 -2.89
C GLY A 109 7.38 2.11 -3.41
N ALA A 110 8.45 2.06 -2.61
CA ALA A 110 9.76 2.56 -2.99
C ALA A 110 10.37 1.75 -4.14
N THR A 111 10.34 0.41 -4.04
CA THR A 111 10.84 -0.48 -5.10
C THR A 111 10.02 -0.36 -6.39
N TRP A 112 8.71 -0.13 -6.29
CA TRP A 112 7.85 0.19 -7.43
C TRP A 112 8.21 1.52 -8.08
N ALA A 113 8.41 2.58 -7.30
CA ALA A 113 8.83 3.88 -7.82
C ALA A 113 10.17 3.80 -8.58
N ILE A 114 11.14 3.05 -8.01
CA ILE A 114 12.42 2.75 -8.68
C ILE A 114 12.17 2.00 -9.99
N GLY A 115 11.33 0.96 -9.97
CA GLY A 115 10.96 0.21 -11.16
C GLY A 115 10.35 1.07 -12.27
N CYS A 116 9.47 2.01 -11.91
CA CYS A 116 8.88 2.96 -12.85
C CYS A 116 9.96 3.85 -13.48
N VAL A 117 10.90 4.38 -12.70
CA VAL A 117 12.00 5.23 -13.22
C VAL A 117 12.91 4.43 -14.17
N LEU A 118 13.23 3.19 -13.83
CA LEU A 118 14.06 2.32 -14.67
C LEU A 118 13.36 1.97 -15.99
N ALA A 119 12.09 1.60 -15.93
CA ALA A 119 11.29 1.30 -17.12
C ALA A 119 11.11 2.54 -18.00
N LEU A 120 10.85 3.72 -17.42
CA LEU A 120 10.79 4.98 -18.17
C LEU A 120 12.09 5.27 -18.93
N ARG A 121 13.25 5.08 -18.29
CA ARG A 121 14.57 5.28 -18.93
C ARG A 121 14.85 4.29 -20.06
N ARG A 122 14.30 3.08 -19.99
CA ARG A 122 14.47 2.05 -21.02
C ARG A 122 13.69 2.37 -22.30
N TYR A 123 12.61 3.13 -22.16
CA TYR A 123 11.67 3.42 -23.24
C TYR A 123 11.62 4.90 -23.67
N ALA A 124 12.50 5.73 -23.10
CA ALA A 124 12.80 7.07 -23.57
C ALA A 124 13.80 7.01 -24.72
#